data_AF-A0A933ELL3-F1
#
_entry.id   AF-A0A933ELL3-F1
#
_cell.length_a   1.000
_cell.length_b   1.000
_cell.length_c   1.000
_cell.angle_alpha   90.00
_cell.angle_beta   90.00
_cell.angle_gamma   90.00
#
_symmetry.space_group_name_H-M   'P 1'
#
loop_
_entity.id
_entity.type
_entity.pdbx_description
1 polymer ?
#
loop_
_entity_poly.entity_id
_entity_poly.type
_entity_poly.pdbx_seq_one_letter_code
_entity_poly.pdbx_strand_id
1 'polypeptide(L)'
;MKKEKAFVLLLVLALMAGFSTPVWADKGKNGPCKMCAMGKMNDKGGHGESTKDKFFDKAHFYLKNKSELALSEEQIKKIKELKLGLKKDLTMNDAEIKLAALDVKAKIEEDRIDTAAVNTLIDKKYELKRAAAKRTVTAYAELKTVLTDEQKMKAKEFQGKKHHSKKDDKQ
;
A
#
# COMPACT_ATOMS: atom_id res chain seq x y z
N MET A 1 1.75 7.16 -58.07
CA MET A 1 1.77 6.96 -56.60
C MET A 1 2.98 6.17 -56.04
N LYS A 2 3.94 5.65 -56.85
CA LYS A 2 5.16 4.98 -56.31
C LYS A 2 6.33 5.93 -56.03
N LYS A 3 6.37 7.11 -56.67
CA LYS A 3 7.42 8.13 -56.48
C LYS A 3 7.22 9.00 -55.23
N GLU A 4 5.99 9.14 -54.76
CA GLU A 4 5.65 9.95 -53.57
C GLU A 4 5.98 9.23 -52.25
N LYS A 5 5.84 7.89 -52.22
CA LYS A 5 6.17 7.08 -51.04
C LYS A 5 7.68 7.01 -50.76
N ALA A 6 8.51 7.11 -51.80
CA ALA A 6 9.97 7.16 -51.65
C ALA A 6 10.45 8.49 -51.05
N PHE A 7 9.74 9.59 -51.31
CA PHE A 7 10.10 10.92 -50.81
C PHE A 7 9.73 11.10 -49.33
N VAL A 8 8.60 10.53 -48.89
CA VAL A 8 8.20 10.52 -47.47
C VAL A 8 9.15 9.67 -46.62
N LEU A 9 9.67 8.56 -47.17
CA LEU A 9 10.57 7.67 -46.45
C LEU A 9 11.97 8.29 -46.26
N LEU A 10 12.43 9.13 -47.19
CA LEU A 10 13.67 9.91 -47.06
C LEU A 10 13.55 11.07 -46.06
N LEU A 11 12.38 11.71 -45.96
CA LEU A 11 12.14 12.79 -44.98
C LEU A 11 12.07 12.27 -43.53
N VAL A 12 11.55 11.06 -43.31
CA VAL A 12 11.50 10.44 -41.96
C VAL A 12 12.88 9.99 -41.49
N LEU A 13 13.76 9.55 -42.41
CA LEU A 13 15.13 9.15 -42.07
C LEU A 13 16.06 10.34 -41.76
N ALA A 14 15.81 11.51 -42.34
CA ALA A 14 16.57 12.74 -42.07
C ALA A 14 16.24 13.39 -40.71
N LEU A 15 15.06 13.13 -40.14
CA LEU A 15 14.68 13.63 -38.81
C LEU A 15 15.30 12.87 -37.62
N MET A 16 15.83 11.66 -37.85
CA MET A 16 16.44 10.83 -36.81
C MET A 16 17.96 11.06 -36.63
N ALA A 17 18.59 11.90 -37.44
CA ALA A 17 20.04 12.16 -37.38
C ALA A 17 20.40 13.55 -36.78
N GLY A 18 19.44 14.25 -36.17
CA GLY A 18 19.55 15.69 -35.88
C GLY A 18 19.66 16.14 -34.41
N PHE A 19 19.86 15.24 -33.42
CA PHE A 19 20.01 15.66 -32.02
C PHE A 19 21.06 14.84 -31.27
N SER A 20 22.34 15.07 -31.58
CA SER A 20 23.44 14.77 -30.68
C SER A 20 24.02 16.09 -30.18
N THR A 21 23.34 16.72 -29.22
CA THR A 21 23.96 17.76 -28.40
C THR A 21 24.85 17.08 -27.35
N PRO A 22 26.12 17.51 -27.19
CA PRO A 22 26.91 17.08 -26.05
C PRO A 22 26.28 17.67 -24.78
N VAL A 23 25.69 16.81 -23.95
CA VAL A 23 25.31 17.16 -22.58
C VAL A 23 26.59 17.44 -21.81
N TRP A 24 26.85 18.72 -21.51
CA TRP A 24 27.86 19.12 -20.54
C TRP A 24 27.32 18.78 -19.15
N ALA A 25 27.95 17.79 -18.51
CA ALA A 25 27.73 17.48 -17.11
C ALA A 25 28.34 18.60 -16.26
N ASP A 26 27.52 19.58 -15.86
CA ASP A 26 27.90 20.55 -14.85
C ASP A 26 27.99 19.86 -13.48
N LYS A 27 29.21 19.77 -12.95
CA LYS A 27 29.46 19.27 -11.58
C LYS A 27 29.05 20.35 -10.60
N GLY A 28 27.76 20.40 -10.29
CA GLY A 28 27.23 21.16 -9.16
C GLY A 28 27.90 20.71 -7.86
N LYS A 29 28.88 21.49 -7.41
CA LYS A 29 29.51 21.39 -6.09
C LYS A 29 28.54 21.90 -5.03
N ASN A 30 27.53 21.12 -4.70
CA ASN A 30 26.76 21.32 -3.47
C ASN A 30 27.45 20.54 -2.36
N GLY A 31 28.41 21.19 -1.71
CA GLY A 31 28.95 20.73 -0.43
C GLY A 31 27.80 20.51 0.56
N PRO A 32 27.91 19.52 1.47
CA PRO A 32 26.82 19.21 2.38
C PRO A 32 26.49 20.44 3.21
N CYS A 33 25.26 20.93 3.07
CA CYS A 33 24.72 22.00 3.89
C CYS A 33 24.87 21.59 5.36
N LYS A 34 25.83 22.20 6.05
CA LYS A 34 26.17 21.96 7.46
C LYS A 34 25.12 22.53 8.43
N MET A 35 23.93 22.90 7.93
CA MET A 35 22.81 23.48 8.71
C MET A 35 21.50 22.68 8.58
N CYS A 36 21.57 21.40 8.18
CA CYS A 36 20.45 20.46 8.33
C CYS A 36 20.85 19.22 9.13
N ALA A 37 21.73 19.38 10.12
CA ALA A 37 21.87 18.42 11.22
C ALA A 37 20.69 18.58 12.21
N MET A 38 19.46 18.55 11.69
CA MET A 38 18.29 18.24 12.49
C MET A 38 18.47 16.80 12.92
N GLY A 39 18.69 16.62 14.23
CA GLY A 39 18.93 15.33 14.84
C GLY A 39 17.93 14.30 14.34
N LYS A 40 18.40 13.06 14.18
CA LYS A 40 17.55 11.88 14.10
C LYS A 40 16.68 11.84 15.36
N MET A 41 15.56 12.56 15.33
CA MET A 41 14.43 12.26 16.18
C MET A 41 14.01 10.87 15.75
N ASN A 42 14.41 9.88 16.56
CA ASN A 42 13.76 8.59 16.59
C ASN A 42 12.33 8.85 17.05
N ASP A 43 11.51 9.31 16.11
CA ASP A 43 10.06 9.34 16.21
C ASP A 43 9.62 7.88 16.19
N LYS A 44 9.83 7.20 17.32
CA LYS A 44 9.04 6.03 17.69
C LYS A 44 7.65 6.51 18.10
N GLY A 45 7.02 7.32 17.24
CA GLY A 45 5.59 7.53 17.26
C GLY A 45 4.98 6.16 17.04
N GLY A 46 4.50 5.56 18.12
CA GLY A 46 3.78 4.30 18.08
C GLY A 46 2.54 4.48 17.21
N HIS A 47 2.66 4.20 15.92
CA HIS A 47 1.52 3.85 15.11
C HIS A 47 0.91 2.60 15.75
N GLY A 48 -0.15 2.82 16.53
CA GLY A 48 -0.95 1.73 17.06
C GLY A 48 -1.30 0.80 15.91
N GLU A 49 -0.94 -0.47 16.06
CA GLU A 49 -1.12 -1.49 15.04
C GLU A 49 -2.60 -1.51 14.60
N SER A 50 -2.85 -1.12 13.35
CA SER A 50 -4.22 -1.01 12.85
C SER A 50 -4.83 -2.41 12.70
N THR A 51 -6.16 -2.50 12.70
CA THR A 51 -6.84 -3.80 12.47
C THR A 51 -6.46 -4.41 11.11
N LYS A 52 -6.14 -3.56 10.12
CA LYS A 52 -5.65 -3.98 8.80
C LYS A 52 -4.29 -4.66 8.94
N ASP A 53 -3.36 -4.05 9.66
CA ASP A 53 -2.01 -4.58 9.88
C ASP A 53 -2.06 -5.93 10.59
N LYS A 54 -2.87 -6.03 11.66
CA LYS A 54 -3.12 -7.28 12.38
C LYS A 54 -3.59 -8.41 11.47
N PHE A 55 -4.48 -8.10 10.53
CA PHE A 55 -4.94 -9.08 9.55
C PHE A 55 -3.81 -9.52 8.62
N PHE A 56 -3.10 -8.58 7.99
CA PHE A 56 -2.08 -8.89 7.00
C PHE A 56 -0.89 -9.61 7.61
N ASP A 57 -0.47 -9.21 8.81
CA ASP A 57 0.61 -9.86 9.55
C ASP A 57 0.23 -11.29 9.95
N LYS A 58 -1.00 -11.51 10.42
CA LYS A 58 -1.48 -12.85 10.74
C LYS A 58 -1.59 -13.74 9.51
N ALA A 59 -2.16 -13.23 8.41
CA ALA A 59 -2.28 -13.97 7.16
C ALA A 59 -0.89 -14.31 6.57
N HIS A 60 0.03 -13.34 6.60
CA HIS A 60 1.41 -13.56 6.17
C HIS A 60 2.12 -14.59 7.07
N PHE A 61 1.91 -14.53 8.38
CA PHE A 61 2.45 -15.50 9.32
C PHE A 61 1.97 -16.93 8.99
N TYR A 62 0.68 -17.15 8.75
CA TYR A 62 0.19 -18.48 8.38
C TYR A 62 0.80 -19.00 7.08
N LEU A 63 0.90 -18.15 6.06
CA LEU A 63 1.49 -18.54 4.78
C LEU A 63 3.00 -18.80 4.87
N LYS A 64 3.72 -18.05 5.71
CA LYS A 64 5.16 -18.21 5.91
C LYS A 64 5.49 -19.53 6.61
N ASN A 65 4.70 -19.93 7.59
CA ASN A 65 4.91 -21.15 8.37
C ASN A 65 3.96 -22.28 7.91
N LYS A 66 3.52 -22.28 6.64
CA LYS A 66 2.53 -23.22 6.11
C LYS A 66 2.91 -24.70 6.32
N SER A 67 4.20 -25.03 6.18
CA SER A 67 4.69 -26.40 6.34
C SER A 67 4.74 -26.81 7.81
N GLU A 68 5.19 -25.91 8.68
CA GLU A 68 5.28 -26.13 10.14
C GLU A 68 3.89 -26.25 10.78
N LEU A 69 2.92 -25.51 10.26
CA LEU A 69 1.52 -25.57 10.67
C LEU A 69 0.75 -26.70 9.99
N ALA A 70 1.38 -27.45 9.08
CA ALA A 70 0.76 -28.50 8.29
C ALA A 70 -0.57 -28.04 7.64
N LEU A 71 -0.55 -26.88 6.99
CA LEU A 71 -1.74 -26.35 6.31
C LEU A 71 -2.02 -27.15 5.04
N SER A 72 -3.29 -27.51 4.82
CA SER A 72 -3.71 -28.12 3.56
C SER A 72 -3.63 -27.13 2.40
N GLU A 73 -3.57 -27.64 1.16
CA GLU A 73 -3.57 -26.78 -0.03
C GLU A 73 -4.83 -25.91 -0.10
N GLU A 74 -5.98 -26.45 0.31
CA GLU A 74 -7.24 -25.73 0.39
C GLU A 74 -7.17 -24.57 1.40
N GLN A 75 -6.60 -24.80 2.59
CA GLN A 75 -6.40 -23.76 3.59
C GLN A 75 -5.45 -22.66 3.07
N ILE A 76 -4.36 -23.05 2.42
CA ILE A 76 -3.39 -22.11 1.83
C ILE A 76 -4.07 -21.26 0.75
N LYS A 77 -4.86 -21.88 -0.12
CA LYS A 77 -5.61 -21.19 -1.18
C LYS A 77 -6.59 -20.19 -0.58
N LYS A 78 -7.40 -20.62 0.40
CA LYS A 78 -8.35 -19.76 1.11
C LYS A 78 -7.69 -18.56 1.79
N ILE A 79 -6.55 -18.75 2.47
CA ILE A 79 -5.81 -17.64 3.10
C ILE A 79 -5.30 -16.65 2.04
N LYS A 80 -4.79 -17.13 0.90
CA LYS A 80 -4.34 -16.26 -0.20
C LYS A 80 -5.49 -15.47 -0.81
N GLU A 81 -6.63 -16.11 -1.04
CA GLU A 81 -7.83 -15.48 -1.58
C GLU A 81 -8.36 -14.41 -0.63
N LEU A 82 -8.48 -14.71 0.67
CA LEU A 82 -8.88 -13.73 1.69
C LEU A 82 -7.91 -12.54 1.72
N LYS A 83 -6.60 -12.80 1.71
CA LYS A 83 -5.57 -11.75 1.72
C LYS A 83 -5.66 -10.85 0.50
N LEU A 84 -5.80 -11.44 -0.69
CA LEU A 84 -5.83 -10.71 -1.95
C LEU A 84 -7.15 -9.97 -2.14
N GLY A 85 -8.28 -10.60 -1.79
CA GLY A 85 -9.60 -9.98 -1.81
C GLY A 85 -9.66 -8.76 -0.90
N LEU A 86 -9.29 -8.90 0.37
CA LEU A 86 -9.27 -7.77 1.28
C LEU A 86 -8.31 -6.67 0.82
N LYS A 87 -7.12 -7.02 0.29
CA LYS A 87 -6.19 -6.00 -0.23
C LYS A 87 -6.80 -5.20 -1.38
N LYS A 88 -7.48 -5.86 -2.32
CA LYS A 88 -8.16 -5.19 -3.44
C LYS A 88 -9.26 -4.26 -2.94
N ASP A 89 -10.13 -4.76 -2.07
CA ASP A 89 -11.22 -3.99 -1.47
C ASP A 89 -10.72 -2.74 -0.74
N LEU A 90 -9.68 -2.90 0.09
CA LEU A 90 -9.08 -1.78 0.80
C LEU A 90 -8.42 -0.78 -0.14
N THR A 91 -7.79 -1.24 -1.22
CA THR A 91 -7.18 -0.36 -2.23
C THR A 91 -8.24 0.48 -2.94
N MET A 92 -9.35 -0.14 -3.34
CA MET A 92 -10.48 0.56 -3.97
C MET A 92 -11.09 1.59 -3.01
N ASN A 93 -11.35 1.17 -1.77
CA ASN A 93 -11.91 2.05 -0.74
C ASN A 93 -10.98 3.23 -0.43
N ASP A 94 -9.67 3.00 -0.30
CA ASP A 94 -8.69 4.07 -0.07
C ASP A 94 -8.63 5.03 -1.27
N ALA A 95 -8.84 4.56 -2.49
CA ALA A 95 -8.95 5.41 -3.67
C ALA A 95 -10.21 6.29 -3.63
N GLU A 96 -11.38 5.71 -3.31
CA GLU A 96 -12.63 6.46 -3.18
C GLU A 96 -12.58 7.50 -2.05
N ILE A 97 -11.92 7.17 -0.93
CA ILE A 97 -11.66 8.12 0.17
C ILE A 97 -10.81 9.29 -0.32
N LYS A 98 -9.79 9.03 -1.14
CA LYS A 98 -8.95 10.09 -1.72
C LYS A 98 -9.72 10.97 -2.68
N LEU A 99 -10.56 10.38 -3.54
CA LEU A 99 -11.43 11.14 -4.44
C LEU A 99 -12.38 12.05 -3.64
N ALA A 100 -13.09 11.51 -2.64
CA ALA A 100 -13.96 12.31 -1.78
C ALA A 100 -13.19 13.42 -1.04
N ALA A 101 -11.94 13.18 -0.64
CA ALA A 101 -11.11 14.21 -0.01
C ALA A 101 -10.69 15.31 -0.99
N LEU A 102 -10.41 14.99 -2.25
CA LEU A 102 -10.14 15.96 -3.31
C LEU A 102 -11.39 16.77 -3.64
N ASP A 103 -12.56 16.13 -3.69
CA ASP A 103 -13.84 16.82 -3.93
C ASP A 103 -14.16 17.80 -2.80
N VAL A 104 -13.94 17.41 -1.53
CA VAL A 104 -14.04 18.32 -0.38
C VAL A 104 -13.09 19.50 -0.55
N LYS A 105 -11.82 19.23 -0.91
CA LYS A 105 -10.82 20.27 -1.10
C LYS A 105 -11.23 21.26 -2.19
N ALA A 106 -11.71 20.78 -3.33
CA ALA A 106 -12.18 21.63 -4.42
C ALA A 106 -13.35 22.52 -3.95
N LYS A 107 -14.31 21.95 -3.20
CA LYS A 107 -15.49 22.67 -2.72
C LYS A 107 -15.20 23.76 -1.70
N ILE A 108 -14.16 23.61 -0.88
CA ILE A 108 -13.78 24.65 0.10
C ILE A 108 -12.94 25.77 -0.52
N GLU A 109 -12.37 25.56 -1.71
CA GLU A 109 -11.62 26.57 -2.46
C GLU A 109 -12.54 27.48 -3.30
N GLU A 110 -13.85 27.20 -3.38
CA GLU A 110 -14.85 28.04 -4.06
C GLU A 110 -15.13 29.34 -3.28
N ASP A 111 -15.42 30.45 -4.00
CA ASP A 111 -15.69 31.77 -3.41
C ASP A 111 -16.85 31.78 -2.39
N ARG A 112 -17.81 30.86 -2.56
CA ARG A 112 -18.90 30.61 -1.61
C ARG A 112 -18.97 29.13 -1.31
N ILE A 113 -18.80 28.80 -0.04
CA ILE A 113 -18.80 27.41 0.43
C ILE A 113 -20.23 26.93 0.65
N ASP A 114 -20.66 25.94 -0.14
CA ASP A 114 -21.86 25.16 0.15
C ASP A 114 -21.53 24.10 1.23
N THR A 115 -21.82 24.45 2.48
CA THR A 115 -21.54 23.58 3.64
C THR A 115 -22.35 22.29 3.62
N ALA A 116 -23.54 22.27 3.01
CA ALA A 116 -24.36 21.07 2.92
C ALA A 116 -23.74 20.06 1.94
N ALA A 117 -23.28 20.54 0.79
CA ALA A 117 -22.55 19.71 -0.19
C ALA A 117 -21.23 19.17 0.39
N VAL A 118 -20.46 20.01 1.10
CA VAL A 118 -19.21 19.60 1.76
C VAL A 118 -19.46 18.54 2.82
N ASN A 119 -20.45 18.71 3.69
CA ASN A 119 -20.79 17.73 4.73
C ASN A 119 -21.18 16.38 4.13
N THR A 120 -21.93 16.36 3.03
CA THR A 120 -22.30 15.13 2.32
C THR A 120 -21.06 14.34 1.84
N LEU A 121 -20.05 15.03 1.31
CA LEU A 121 -18.79 14.41 0.88
C LEU A 121 -17.96 13.89 2.08
N ILE A 122 -17.97 14.64 3.19
CA ILE A 122 -17.33 14.21 4.44
C ILE A 122 -18.00 12.94 4.97
N ASP A 123 -19.33 12.89 5.00
CA ASP A 123 -20.08 11.72 5.46
C ASP A 123 -19.80 10.51 4.58
N LYS A 124 -19.81 10.68 3.27
CA LYS A 124 -19.42 9.62 2.31
C LYS A 124 -18.01 9.09 2.62
N LYS A 125 -17.04 9.97 2.85
CA LYS A 125 -15.67 9.60 3.19
C LYS A 125 -15.60 8.77 4.49
N TYR A 126 -16.36 9.13 5.51
CA TYR A 126 -16.36 8.40 6.78
C TYR A 126 -17.15 7.09 6.72
N GLU A 127 -18.23 7.01 5.96
CA GLU A 127 -18.92 5.74 5.71
C GLU A 127 -18.04 4.75 4.96
N LEU A 128 -17.23 5.21 4.01
CA LEU A 128 -16.22 4.37 3.35
C LEU A 128 -15.20 3.81 4.33
N LYS A 129 -14.65 4.66 5.23
CA LYS A 129 -13.74 4.21 6.29
C LYS A 129 -14.39 3.19 7.23
N ARG A 130 -15.64 3.44 7.63
CA ARG A 130 -16.42 2.55 8.49
C ARG A 130 -16.64 1.19 7.82
N ALA A 131 -17.02 1.19 6.55
CA ALA A 131 -17.19 -0.03 5.77
C ALA A 131 -15.89 -0.83 5.65
N ALA A 132 -14.76 -0.16 5.38
CA ALA A 132 -13.44 -0.80 5.31
C ALA A 132 -13.04 -1.45 6.64
N ALA A 133 -13.28 -0.78 7.77
CA ALA A 133 -12.99 -1.32 9.10
C ALA A 133 -13.82 -2.58 9.39
N LYS A 134 -15.13 -2.54 9.11
CA LYS A 134 -16.02 -3.70 9.26
C LYS A 134 -15.58 -4.88 8.40
N ARG A 135 -15.28 -4.65 7.11
CA ARG A 135 -14.77 -5.70 6.21
C ARG A 135 -13.48 -6.32 6.72
N THR A 136 -12.57 -5.52 7.25
CA THR A 136 -11.31 -6.01 7.82
C THR A 136 -11.57 -6.94 9.03
N VAL A 137 -12.50 -6.57 9.91
CA VAL A 137 -12.88 -7.42 11.05
C VAL A 137 -13.52 -8.73 10.60
N THR A 138 -14.43 -8.68 9.61
CA THR A 138 -15.05 -9.89 9.04
C THR A 138 -13.99 -10.81 8.42
N ALA A 139 -13.11 -10.28 7.58
CA ALA A 139 -12.02 -11.05 6.98
C ALA A 139 -11.08 -11.63 8.05
N TYR A 140 -10.83 -10.91 9.15
CA TYR A 140 -10.03 -11.40 10.25
C TYR A 140 -10.71 -12.53 11.03
N ALA A 141 -12.03 -12.45 11.21
CA ALA A 141 -12.80 -13.54 11.80
C ALA A 141 -12.75 -14.80 10.90
N GLU A 142 -12.98 -14.64 9.59
CA GLU A 142 -12.86 -15.72 8.61
C GLU A 142 -11.46 -16.33 8.57
N LEU A 143 -10.41 -15.51 8.63
CA LEU A 143 -9.04 -15.99 8.67
C LEU A 143 -8.78 -16.89 9.89
N LYS A 144 -9.40 -16.58 11.04
CA LYS A 144 -9.29 -17.40 12.26
C LYS A 144 -10.03 -18.72 12.14
N THR A 145 -11.08 -18.83 11.32
CA THR A 145 -11.82 -20.09 11.12
C THR A 145 -11.16 -21.01 10.10
N VAL A 146 -10.18 -20.53 9.31
CA VAL A 146 -9.46 -21.38 8.34
C VAL A 146 -8.63 -22.47 9.02
N LEU A 147 -8.04 -22.18 10.20
CA LEU A 147 -7.20 -23.13 10.92
C LEU A 147 -8.06 -24.01 11.84
N THR A 148 -7.66 -25.29 11.99
CA THR A 148 -8.20 -26.16 13.03
C THR A 148 -7.71 -25.73 14.42
N ASP A 149 -8.30 -26.24 15.49
CA ASP A 149 -7.91 -25.87 16.84
C ASP A 149 -6.48 -26.34 17.19
N GLU A 150 -6.06 -27.49 16.68
CA GLU A 150 -4.69 -27.98 16.80
C GLU A 150 -3.69 -27.05 16.08
N GLN A 151 -4.04 -26.60 14.87
CA GLN A 151 -3.20 -25.66 14.12
C GLN A 151 -3.13 -24.28 14.79
N LYS A 152 -4.22 -23.82 15.42
CA LYS A 152 -4.23 -22.56 16.21
C LYS A 152 -3.30 -22.65 17.41
N MET A 153 -3.28 -23.78 18.12
CA MET A 153 -2.37 -23.99 19.24
C MET A 153 -0.91 -23.94 18.79
N LYS A 154 -0.55 -24.70 17.76
CA LYS A 154 0.81 -24.66 17.16
C LYS A 154 1.18 -23.23 16.73
N ALA A 155 0.27 -22.52 16.07
CA ALA A 155 0.49 -21.14 15.66
C ALA A 155 0.78 -20.19 16.83
N LYS A 156 0.11 -20.36 17.98
CA LYS A 156 0.37 -19.57 19.20
C LYS A 156 1.75 -19.85 19.78
N GLU A 157 2.17 -21.11 19.82
CA GLU A 157 3.51 -21.50 20.30
C GLU A 157 4.62 -20.88 19.45
N PHE A 158 4.49 -20.93 18.12
CA PHE A 158 5.44 -20.29 17.21
C PHE A 158 5.48 -18.76 17.35
N GLN A 159 4.35 -18.13 17.66
CA GLN A 159 4.29 -16.69 17.92
C GLN A 159 4.95 -16.32 19.26
N GLY A 160 4.74 -17.12 20.30
CA GLY A 160 5.38 -16.92 21.61
C GLY A 160 6.91 -17.03 21.54
N LYS A 161 7.44 -18.03 20.82
CA LYS A 161 8.89 -18.24 20.67
C LYS A 161 9.60 -17.08 19.97
N LYS A 162 8.99 -16.48 18.93
CA LYS A 162 9.56 -15.33 18.20
C LYS A 162 9.57 -14.02 19.01
N HIS A 163 8.72 -13.90 20.03
CA HIS A 163 8.75 -12.74 20.94
C HIS A 163 9.85 -12.82 22.00
N HIS A 164 10.30 -14.02 22.36
CA HIS A 164 11.44 -14.20 23.26
C HIS A 164 12.78 -13.97 22.57
N SER A 165 13.02 -14.54 21.38
CA SER A 165 14.32 -14.37 20.69
C SER A 165 14.66 -12.91 20.35
N LYS A 166 13.66 -12.04 20.10
CA LYS A 166 13.89 -10.61 19.83
C LYS A 166 14.36 -9.79 21.04
N LYS A 167 14.23 -10.32 22.26
CA LYS A 167 14.73 -9.65 23.47
C LYS A 167 16.20 -9.98 23.73
N ASP A 168 16.66 -11.13 23.26
CA ASP A 168 18.00 -11.63 23.56
C ASP A 168 19.06 -11.07 22.57
N ASP A 169 18.67 -10.67 21.36
CA ASP A 169 19.55 -10.04 20.35
C ASP A 169 19.81 -8.53 20.58
N LYS A 170 19.44 -7.99 21.74
CA LYS A 170 19.62 -6.56 22.10
C LYS A 170 20.54 -6.35 23.31
N GLN A 171 21.34 -7.35 23.67
CA GLN A 171 22.33 -7.25 24.74
C GLN A 171 23.74 -7.15 24.19
#